data_AF-A0ABD1F044-F1
#
_entry.id   AF-A0ABD1F044-F1
#
_cell.length_a   1.000
_cell.length_b   1.000
_cell.length_c   1.000
_cell.angle_alpha   90.00
_cell.angle_beta   90.00
_cell.angle_gamma   90.00
#
_symmetry.space_group_name_H-M   'P 1'
#
loop_
_entity.id
_entity.type
_entity.pdbx_description
1 polymer ?
#
loop_
_entity_poly.entity_id
_entity_poly.type
_entity_poly.pdbx_seq_one_letter_code
_entity_poly.pdbx_strand_id
1 'polypeptide(L)'
;MSIYYSGSLTRSAGVLSAIQKQLKVVNLKPVKRIKVKFDPFHQSAVVAREFLFHINTPYVQDTNLNCIIKPDVVCDRSEPEIKVDLLESGSIKFLANNLTVLEILQLFNKHISSTVKEEEISVPQTKTQSKTVGKKTKKK
;
A
#
# COMPACT_ATOMS: atom_id res chain seq x y z
N MET A 1 -6.04 -37.14 18.46
CA MET A 1 -4.89 -37.52 17.61
C MET A 1 -4.65 -36.42 16.59
N SER A 2 -3.49 -35.78 16.60
CA SER A 2 -3.09 -34.80 15.57
C SER A 2 -2.38 -35.53 14.43
N ILE A 3 -2.88 -35.41 13.21
CA ILE A 3 -2.19 -35.90 12.02
C ILE A 3 -1.02 -34.95 11.77
N TYR A 4 0.21 -35.47 11.84
CA TYR A 4 1.40 -34.71 11.46
C TYR A 4 1.35 -34.47 9.95
N TYR A 5 1.25 -33.20 9.55
CA TYR A 5 1.27 -32.80 8.14
C TYR A 5 2.69 -32.95 7.59
N SER A 6 2.93 -34.04 6.87
CA SER A 6 4.19 -34.30 6.15
C SER A 6 4.03 -33.90 4.68
N GLY A 7 4.12 -32.60 4.38
CA GLY A 7 4.10 -32.07 3.02
C GLY A 7 4.75 -30.68 2.95
N SER A 8 5.03 -30.19 1.74
CA SER A 8 5.46 -28.80 1.55
C SER A 8 4.24 -27.90 1.34
N LEU A 9 4.03 -26.92 2.25
CA LEU A 9 3.04 -25.87 2.05
C LEU A 9 3.56 -24.90 0.97
N THR A 10 3.35 -25.25 -0.30
CA THR A 10 3.66 -24.34 -1.41
C THR A 10 2.53 -23.34 -1.58
N ARG A 11 2.87 -22.05 -1.72
CA ARG A 11 1.88 -21.01 -2.01
C ARG A 11 1.39 -21.19 -3.45
N SER A 12 0.09 -21.08 -3.67
CA SER A 12 -0.50 -21.16 -5.00
C SER A 12 0.06 -20.05 -5.92
N ALA A 13 0.16 -20.33 -7.21
CA ALA A 13 0.62 -19.38 -8.24
C ALA A 13 -0.53 -18.64 -8.96
N GLY A 14 -1.76 -18.70 -8.41
CA GLY A 14 -2.94 -18.12 -9.03
C GLY A 14 -3.04 -16.58 -8.91
N VAL A 15 -4.07 -16.01 -9.56
CA VAL A 15 -4.32 -14.57 -9.62
C VAL A 15 -4.48 -13.94 -8.22
N LEU A 16 -5.22 -14.61 -7.32
CA LEU A 16 -5.38 -14.15 -5.93
C LEU A 16 -4.06 -14.09 -5.17
N SER A 17 -3.16 -15.05 -5.40
CA SER A 17 -1.81 -15.03 -4.81
C SER A 17 -0.99 -13.86 -5.34
N ALA A 18 -1.10 -13.53 -6.63
CA ALA A 18 -0.48 -12.35 -7.21
C ALA A 18 -1.02 -11.04 -6.61
N ILE A 19 -2.34 -10.92 -6.43
CA ILE A 19 -2.97 -9.76 -5.76
C ILE A 19 -2.47 -9.63 -4.31
N GLN A 20 -2.42 -10.73 -3.55
CA GLN A 20 -1.89 -10.69 -2.19
C GLN A 20 -0.42 -10.26 -2.13
N LYS A 21 0.41 -10.67 -3.09
CA LYS A 21 1.80 -10.21 -3.19
C LYS A 21 1.87 -8.72 -3.47
N GLN A 22 1.02 -8.21 -4.36
CA GLN A 22 0.92 -6.77 -4.64
C GLN A 22 0.54 -5.98 -3.39
N LEU A 23 -0.47 -6.44 -2.65
CA LEU A 23 -0.98 -5.75 -1.46
C LEU A 23 0.04 -5.68 -0.31
N LYS A 24 0.95 -6.65 -0.20
CA LYS A 24 2.06 -6.59 0.76
C LYS A 24 3.08 -5.50 0.46
N VAL A 25 3.18 -5.07 -0.79
CA VAL A 25 4.10 -4.03 -1.24
C VAL A 25 3.46 -2.64 -1.16
N VAL A 26 2.12 -2.58 -1.12
CA VAL A 26 1.36 -1.32 -1.04
C VAL A 26 1.69 -0.58 0.26
N ASN A 27 2.04 0.70 0.12
CA ASN A 27 2.27 1.61 1.23
C ASN A 27 1.55 2.94 1.00
N LEU A 28 0.66 3.34 1.92
CA LEU A 28 -0.16 4.55 1.78
C LEU A 28 0.48 5.81 2.38
N LYS A 29 1.70 5.75 2.92
CA LYS A 29 2.40 6.91 3.51
C LYS A 29 2.38 8.19 2.66
N PRO A 30 2.71 8.16 1.34
CA PRO A 30 2.76 9.40 0.55
C PRO A 30 1.36 9.87 0.09
N VAL A 31 0.31 9.07 0.33
CA VAL A 31 -1.06 9.32 -0.13
C VAL A 31 -1.85 10.09 0.91
N LYS A 32 -2.51 11.17 0.49
CA LYS A 32 -3.40 11.98 1.32
C LYS A 32 -4.83 11.48 1.28
N ARG A 33 -5.32 11.14 0.09
CA ARG A 33 -6.72 10.77 -0.12
C ARG A 33 -6.87 9.85 -1.32
N ILE A 34 -7.73 8.86 -1.19
CA ILE A 34 -8.17 7.98 -2.28
C ILE A 34 -9.66 8.15 -2.45
N LYS A 35 -10.10 8.55 -3.65
CA LYS A 35 -11.50 8.62 -4.04
C LYS A 35 -11.77 7.56 -5.10
N VAL A 36 -12.67 6.62 -4.80
CA VAL A 36 -13.08 5.58 -5.74
C VAL A 36 -14.48 5.91 -6.22
N LYS A 37 -14.60 6.45 -7.43
CA LYS A 37 -15.87 6.76 -8.07
C LYS A 37 -16.33 5.56 -8.90
N PHE A 38 -17.54 5.07 -8.68
CA PHE A 38 -18.11 4.02 -9.51
C PHE A 38 -19.64 4.08 -9.53
N ASP A 39 -20.22 3.60 -10.64
CA ASP A 39 -21.65 3.35 -10.75
C ASP A 39 -21.92 1.85 -10.55
N PRO A 40 -22.69 1.42 -9.52
CA PRO A 40 -22.95 0.01 -9.24
C PRO A 40 -23.57 -0.78 -10.40
N PHE A 41 -24.28 -0.11 -11.30
CA PHE A 41 -24.98 -0.72 -12.45
C PHE A 41 -24.11 -0.81 -13.71
N HIS A 42 -22.93 -0.20 -13.69
CA HIS A 42 -22.00 -0.29 -14.81
C HIS A 42 -21.25 -1.63 -14.82
N GLN A 43 -20.96 -2.18 -16.00
CA GLN A 43 -20.39 -3.53 -16.14
C GLN A 43 -19.00 -3.65 -15.52
N SER A 44 -18.14 -2.64 -15.69
CA SER A 44 -16.78 -2.59 -15.14
C SER A 44 -16.71 -2.11 -13.69
N ALA A 45 -17.85 -1.86 -13.03
CA ALA A 45 -17.90 -1.40 -11.63
C ALA A 45 -17.34 -2.42 -10.63
N VAL A 46 -17.30 -3.70 -11.00
CA VAL A 46 -16.73 -4.78 -10.19
C VAL A 46 -15.26 -4.49 -9.86
N VAL A 47 -14.49 -4.02 -10.84
CA VAL A 47 -13.05 -3.73 -10.70
C VAL A 47 -12.81 -2.67 -9.62
N ALA A 48 -13.54 -1.55 -9.66
CA ALA A 48 -13.40 -0.49 -8.67
C ALA A 48 -13.82 -0.94 -7.27
N ARG A 49 -14.85 -1.79 -7.18
CA ARG A 49 -15.35 -2.34 -5.91
C ARG A 49 -14.36 -3.32 -5.28
N GLU A 50 -13.77 -4.19 -6.09
CA GLU A 50 -12.72 -5.12 -5.66
C GLU A 50 -11.44 -4.38 -5.25
N PHE A 51 -11.02 -3.36 -6.00
CA PHE A 51 -9.90 -2.50 -5.61
C PHE A 51 -10.16 -1.83 -4.25
N LEU A 52 -11.35 -1.25 -4.06
CA LEU A 52 -11.75 -0.63 -2.80
C LEU A 52 -11.72 -1.65 -1.65
N PHE A 53 -12.22 -2.86 -1.86
CA PHE A 53 -12.18 -3.94 -0.87
C PHE A 53 -10.73 -4.25 -0.43
N HIS A 54 -9.81 -4.38 -1.37
CA HIS A 54 -8.42 -4.70 -1.07
C HIS A 54 -7.67 -3.58 -0.33
N ILE A 55 -7.90 -2.33 -0.71
CA ILE A 55 -7.29 -1.16 -0.06
C ILE A 55 -7.86 -0.93 1.35
N ASN A 56 -9.12 -1.31 1.59
CA ASN A 56 -9.77 -1.17 2.89
C ASN A 56 -9.40 -2.28 3.89
N THR A 57 -8.44 -3.15 3.56
CA THR A 57 -7.95 -4.15 4.51
C THR A 57 -7.13 -3.48 5.62
N PRO A 58 -7.23 -3.95 6.89
CA PRO A 58 -6.59 -3.30 8.03
C PRO A 58 -5.07 -3.21 7.83
N TYR A 59 -4.45 -4.26 7.28
CA TYR A 59 -3.03 -4.28 6.96
C TYR A 59 -2.57 -3.11 6.08
N VAL A 60 -3.37 -2.72 5.09
CA VAL A 60 -3.05 -1.59 4.21
C VAL A 60 -3.36 -0.26 4.89
N GLN A 61 -4.46 -0.17 5.64
CA GLN A 61 -4.82 1.04 6.38
C GLN A 61 -3.81 1.39 7.48
N ASP A 62 -3.27 0.39 8.16
CA ASP A 62 -2.28 0.56 9.22
C ASP A 62 -0.99 1.24 8.72
N THR A 63 -0.71 1.20 7.41
CA THR A 63 0.46 1.90 6.83
C THR A 63 0.34 3.42 6.91
N ASN A 64 -0.89 3.96 6.87
CA ASN A 64 -1.15 5.39 7.03
C ASN A 64 -2.59 5.65 7.50
N LEU A 65 -2.76 5.83 8.81
CA LEU A 65 -4.05 6.13 9.44
C LEU A 65 -4.64 7.50 9.03
N ASN A 66 -3.81 8.42 8.53
CA ASN A 66 -4.26 9.74 8.10
C ASN A 66 -4.82 9.75 6.66
N CYS A 67 -4.62 8.67 5.90
CA CYS A 67 -5.11 8.57 4.53
C CYS A 67 -6.63 8.42 4.51
N ILE A 68 -7.32 9.35 3.84
CA ILE A 68 -8.78 9.30 3.73
C ILE A 68 -9.17 8.47 2.52
N ILE A 69 -9.78 7.31 2.74
CA ILE A 69 -10.35 6.47 1.68
C ILE A 69 -11.86 6.73 1.63
N LYS A 70 -12.35 7.27 0.50
CA LYS A 70 -13.78 7.58 0.32
C LYS A 70 -14.34 6.94 -0.97
N PRO A 71 -15.34 6.07 -0.88
CA PRO A 71 -16.13 5.66 -2.03
C PRO A 71 -17.09 6.79 -2.45
N ASP A 72 -17.22 6.99 -3.75
CA ASP A 72 -18.13 7.95 -4.38
C ASP A 72 -19.06 7.19 -5.33
N VAL A 73 -20.24 6.82 -4.82
CA VAL A 73 -21.20 5.98 -5.54
C VAL A 73 -22.13 6.88 -6.33
N VAL A 74 -22.16 6.72 -7.65
CA VAL A 74 -22.91 7.57 -8.58
C VAL A 74 -23.86 6.70 -9.44
N CYS A 75 -24.85 7.30 -10.11
CA CYS A 75 -25.86 6.60 -10.92
C CYS A 75 -25.98 7.21 -12.35
N ASP A 76 -24.86 7.70 -12.89
CA ASP A 76 -24.81 8.44 -14.16
C ASP A 76 -24.33 7.57 -15.34
N ARG A 77 -24.21 6.24 -15.14
CA ARG A 77 -23.55 5.29 -16.06
C ARG A 77 -22.11 5.65 -16.40
N SER A 78 -21.48 6.48 -15.55
CA SER A 78 -20.10 6.92 -15.75
C SER A 78 -19.12 5.78 -15.52
N GLU A 79 -18.01 5.82 -16.26
CA GLU A 79 -16.92 4.87 -16.08
C GLU A 79 -16.34 4.92 -14.65
N PRO A 80 -15.85 3.79 -14.12
CA PRO A 80 -15.21 3.74 -12.82
C PRO A 80 -13.86 4.47 -12.84
N GLU A 81 -13.65 5.34 -11.86
CA GLU A 81 -12.43 6.15 -11.73
C GLU A 81 -11.86 6.03 -10.32
N ILE A 82 -10.55 5.82 -10.21
CA ILE A 82 -9.83 5.88 -8.93
C ILE A 82 -8.92 7.09 -8.96
N LYS A 83 -9.14 8.04 -8.05
CA LYS A 83 -8.33 9.25 -7.90
C LYS A 83 -7.52 9.16 -6.62
N VAL A 84 -6.21 9.34 -6.75
CA VAL A 84 -5.24 9.29 -5.64
C VAL A 84 -4.59 10.66 -5.54
N ASP A 85 -4.87 11.35 -4.45
CA ASP A 85 -4.27 12.64 -4.12
C ASP A 85 -3.04 12.41 -3.23
N LEU A 86 -1.88 12.89 -3.67
CA LEU A 86 -0.60 12.76 -2.98
C LEU A 86 -0.38 13.93 -2.02
N LEU A 87 0.47 13.74 -1.02
CA LEU A 87 0.82 14.79 -0.05
C LEU A 87 1.62 15.94 -0.68
N GLU A 88 2.54 15.63 -1.60
CA GLU A 88 3.48 16.59 -2.21
C GLU A 88 2.93 17.25 -3.49
N SER A 89 1.64 17.58 -3.52
CA SER A 89 0.98 18.21 -4.67
C SER A 89 1.14 17.42 -5.98
N GLY A 90 0.43 16.30 -6.07
CA GLY A 90 0.24 15.54 -7.30
C GLY A 90 -1.05 14.72 -7.21
N SER A 91 -1.78 14.57 -8.31
CA SER A 91 -2.99 13.73 -8.36
C SER A 91 -2.88 12.72 -9.48
N ILE A 92 -3.08 11.44 -9.16
CA ILE A 92 -3.07 10.35 -10.13
C ILE A 92 -4.51 9.88 -10.32
N LYS A 93 -4.90 9.66 -11.58
CA LYS A 93 -6.22 9.14 -11.92
C LYS A 93 -6.06 7.84 -12.70
N PHE A 94 -6.70 6.78 -12.22
CA PHE A 94 -6.79 5.50 -12.93
C PHE A 94 -8.21 5.38 -13.49
N LEU A 95 -8.30 5.22 -14.82
CA LEU A 95 -9.56 4.93 -15.52
C LEU A 95 -9.71 3.41 -15.58
N ALA A 96 -10.66 2.87 -14.83
CA ALA A 96 -10.73 1.42 -14.55
C ALA A 96 -11.62 0.64 -15.52
N ASN A 97 -11.96 1.20 -16.69
CA ASN A 97 -12.89 0.56 -17.62
C ASN A 97 -12.33 -0.74 -18.24
N ASN A 98 -11.05 -0.72 -18.64
CA ASN A 98 -10.37 -1.85 -19.28
C ASN A 98 -9.17 -2.37 -18.48
N LEU A 99 -9.10 -2.05 -17.19
CA LEU A 99 -8.00 -2.47 -16.32
C LEU A 99 -8.47 -3.57 -15.38
N THR A 100 -7.60 -4.54 -15.13
CA THR A 100 -7.82 -5.52 -14.06
C THR A 100 -7.35 -4.97 -12.71
N VAL A 101 -7.88 -5.53 -11.62
CA VAL A 101 -7.47 -5.15 -10.25
C VAL A 101 -5.97 -5.35 -10.02
N LEU A 102 -5.41 -6.42 -10.59
CA LEU A 102 -3.98 -6.73 -10.49
C LEU A 102 -3.14 -5.61 -11.14
N GLU A 103 -3.50 -5.20 -12.35
CA GLU A 103 -2.81 -4.13 -13.08
C GLU A 103 -2.93 -2.79 -12.37
N ILE A 104 -4.11 -2.47 -11.82
CA ILE A 104 -4.30 -1.26 -11.02
C ILE A 104 -3.36 -1.27 -9.82
N LEU A 105 -3.26 -2.38 -9.08
CA LEU A 105 -2.34 -2.49 -7.94
C LEU A 105 -0.87 -2.41 -8.37
N GLN A 106 -0.51 -2.95 -9.53
CA GLN A 106 0.84 -2.84 -10.09
C GLN A 106 1.21 -1.40 -10.41
N LEU A 107 0.32 -0.70 -11.10
CA LEU A 107 0.51 0.70 -11.45
C LEU A 107 0.52 1.57 -10.20
N PHE A 108 -0.38 1.31 -9.26
CA PHE A 108 -0.43 1.97 -7.96
C PHE A 108 0.93 1.86 -7.25
N ASN A 109 1.47 0.65 -7.13
CA ASN A 109 2.77 0.42 -6.52
C ASN A 109 3.90 1.14 -7.27
N LYS A 110 3.93 1.09 -8.60
CA LYS A 110 4.96 1.78 -9.42
C LYS A 110 4.99 3.30 -9.18
N HIS A 111 3.82 3.93 -9.14
CA HIS A 111 3.73 5.40 -8.97
C HIS A 111 3.90 5.86 -7.52
N ILE A 112 3.53 5.01 -6.56
CA ILE A 112 3.61 5.36 -5.15
C ILE A 112 4.98 5.05 -4.56
N SER A 113 5.61 3.93 -4.93
CA SER A 113 6.96 3.60 -4.47
C SER A 113 7.98 4.65 -4.90
N SER A 114 7.85 5.22 -6.10
CA SER A 114 8.74 6.29 -6.58
C SER A 114 8.63 7.58 -5.78
N THR A 115 7.52 7.78 -5.07
CA THR A 115 7.25 9.01 -4.32
C THR A 115 7.47 8.86 -2.81
N VAL A 116 7.79 7.64 -2.33
CA VAL A 116 8.23 7.46 -0.94
C VAL A 116 9.62 8.08 -0.83
N LYS A 117 9.68 9.31 -0.32
CA LYS A 117 10.92 9.88 0.18
C LYS A 117 11.40 8.98 1.31
N GLU A 118 12.64 8.52 1.23
CA GLU A 118 13.28 7.78 2.31
C GLU A 118 13.29 8.68 3.54
N GLU A 119 12.45 8.38 4.52
CA GLU A 119 12.56 8.97 5.84
C GLU A 119 13.88 8.47 6.43
N GLU A 120 14.90 9.33 6.45
CA GLU A 120 16.14 9.09 7.18
C GLU A 120 15.78 8.67 8.60
N ILE A 121 16.22 7.46 8.98
CA ILE A 121 16.11 6.96 10.34
C ILE A 121 16.97 7.86 11.22
N SER A 122 16.38 8.93 11.78
CA SER A 122 17.00 9.67 12.87
C SER A 122 16.98 8.76 14.10
N VAL A 123 18.04 7.99 14.27
CA VAL A 123 18.31 7.24 15.50
C VAL A 123 18.22 8.21 16.68
N PRO A 124 17.29 8.05 17.64
CA PRO A 124 17.27 8.90 18.82
C PRO A 124 18.49 8.56 19.68
N GLN A 125 19.52 9.41 19.62
CA GLN A 125 20.64 9.38 20.58
C GLN A 125 20.15 9.85 21.94
N THR A 126 19.75 8.92 22.81
CA THR A 126 19.59 9.21 24.24
C THR A 126 20.95 9.41 24.88
N LYS A 127 21.16 10.64 25.37
CA LYS A 127 22.36 11.13 26.04
C LYS A 127 22.53 10.45 27.41
N THR A 128 23.27 9.34 27.47
CA THR A 128 23.98 8.91 28.69
C THR A 128 25.08 7.92 28.32
N GLN A 129 26.26 8.43 27.95
CA GLN A 129 27.58 7.78 28.08
C GLN A 129 28.68 8.72 27.56
N SER A 130 28.88 9.83 28.26
CA SER A 130 30.09 10.66 28.11
C SER A 130 30.68 10.92 29.48
N LYS A 131 31.36 9.92 30.04
CA LYS A 131 32.42 10.03 31.07
C LYS A 131 32.99 8.63 31.32
N THR A 132 34.33 8.50 31.23
CA THR A 132 35.18 7.29 31.33
C THR A 132 35.13 6.43 30.05
N VAL A 133 36.19 6.16 29.27
CA VAL A 133 37.60 5.87 29.59
C VAL A 133 38.48 6.37 28.42
N GLY A 134 38.94 7.62 28.50
CA GLY A 134 40.09 8.10 27.73
C GLY A 134 41.37 7.84 28.51
N LYS A 135 41.90 6.60 28.48
CA LYS A 135 43.28 6.29 28.89
C LYS A 135 43.63 4.86 28.48
N LYS A 136 44.32 4.70 27.33
CA LYS A 136 45.28 3.62 27.06
C LYS A 136 46.01 3.89 25.73
N THR A 137 47.00 4.78 25.80
CA THR A 137 48.09 4.87 24.83
C THR A 137 49.38 5.13 25.60
N LYS A 138 50.21 4.09 25.79
CA LYS A 138 51.69 4.07 25.83
C LYS A 138 52.20 2.77 26.48
N LYS A 139 52.77 1.89 25.65
CA LYS A 139 53.90 1.01 25.98
C LYS A 139 54.63 0.67 24.67
N LYS A 140 55.70 1.42 24.39
CA LYS A 140 56.96 0.91 23.86
C LYS A 140 58.00 1.22 24.93
#